data_AF-Q81QA7-F1
#
_entry.id   AF-Q81QA7-F1
#
_cell.length_a   1.000
_cell.length_b   1.000
_cell.length_c   1.000
_cell.angle_alpha   90.00
_cell.angle_beta   90.00
_cell.angle_gamma   90.00
#
_symmetry.space_group_name_H-M   'P 1'
#
loop_
_entity.id
_entity.type
_entity.pdbx_description
1 polymer ?
#
loop_
_entity_poly.entity_id
_entity_poly.type
_entity_poly.pdbx_seq_one_letter_code
_entity_poly.pdbx_strand_id
1 'polypeptide(L)' 'MAEITIPLRDVIEVTEDATYAGVEVTSAIRIGTAYGTTDRILIKTVKQNYVLFTTNKVSILNAINA' A
#
# COMPACT_ATOMS: atom_id res chain seq x y z
N MET A 1 18.30 -1.22 7.39
CA MET A 1 17.05 -0.72 6.77
C MET A 1 16.51 -1.86 5.93
N ALA A 2 15.19 -2.06 5.90
CA ALA A 2 14.56 -3.10 5.07
C ALA A 2 14.09 -2.47 3.75
N GLU A 3 14.31 -3.18 2.64
CA GLU A 3 13.84 -2.79 1.31
C GLU A 3 12.83 -3.83 0.83
N ILE A 4 11.74 -3.36 0.21
CA ILE A 4 10.72 -4.21 -0.41
C ILE A 4 10.60 -3.78 -1.86
N THR A 5 10.87 -4.71 -2.78
CA THR A 5 10.71 -4.48 -4.22
C THR A 5 9.48 -5.21 -4.71
N ILE A 6 8.52 -4.47 -5.28
CA ILE A 6 7.30 -5.01 -5.89
C ILE A 6 7.37 -4.77 -7.40
N PRO A 7 7.52 -5.82 -8.23
CA PRO A 7 7.43 -5.66 -9.68
C PRO A 7 6.04 -5.17 -10.09
N LEU A 8 5.96 -4.13 -10.93
CA LEU A 8 4.68 -3.57 -11.38
C LEU A 8 3.78 -4.63 -12.05
N ARG A 9 4.36 -5.57 -12.79
CA ARG A 9 3.63 -6.69 -13.41
C ARG A 9 2.92 -7.61 -12.41
N ASP A 10 3.35 -7.61 -11.15
CA ASP A 10 2.75 -8.44 -10.10
C ASP A 10 1.62 -7.69 -9.38
N VAL A 11 1.47 -6.37 -9.60
CA VAL A 11 0.41 -5.55 -9.02
C VAL A 11 -0.89 -5.81 -9.76
N ILE A 12 -1.91 -6.25 -9.02
CA ILE A 12 -3.26 -6.52 -9.54
C ILE A 12 -4.12 -5.27 -9.42
N GLU A 13 -4.04 -4.59 -8.29
CA GLU A 13 -4.90 -3.46 -7.96
C GLU A 13 -4.22 -2.59 -6.91
N VAL A 14 -4.41 -1.28 -7.02
CA VAL A 14 -3.99 -0.32 -6.00
C VAL A 14 -5.19 0.53 -5.62
N THR A 15 -5.56 0.51 -4.34
CA THR A 15 -6.72 1.25 -3.82
C THR A 15 -6.34 2.07 -2.60
N GLU A 16 -7.05 3.19 -2.40
CA GLU A 16 -6.99 3.91 -1.14
C GLU A 16 -7.74 3.11 -0.07
N ASP A 17 -7.06 2.76 1.03
CA ASP A 17 -7.73 2.15 2.17
C ASP A 17 -8.36 3.25 3.02
N ALA A 18 -9.63 3.53 2.76
CA ALA A 18 -10.43 4.52 3.47
C ALA A 18 -10.99 4.00 4.81
N THR A 19 -10.85 2.71 5.12
CA THR A 19 -11.52 2.13 6.29
C THR A 19 -10.65 2.25 7.52
N TYR A 20 -11.07 2.96 8.58
CA TYR A 20 -10.27 3.26 9.78
C TYR A 20 -9.51 2.05 10.38
N ALA A 21 -10.03 0.83 10.17
CA ALA A 21 -9.41 -0.43 10.55
C ALA A 21 -8.92 -1.32 9.38
N GLY A 22 -9.20 -0.98 8.12
CA GLY A 22 -9.07 -1.96 7.03
C GLY A 22 -10.18 -3.00 7.18
N VAL A 23 -10.92 -3.38 6.13
CA VAL A 23 -11.44 -4.76 6.14
C VAL A 23 -10.19 -5.62 6.08
N GLU A 24 -9.76 -6.07 7.26
CA GLU A 24 -8.44 -6.58 7.51
C GLU A 24 -8.13 -7.71 6.53
N VAL A 25 -7.30 -7.39 5.53
CA VAL A 25 -6.42 -8.38 4.97
C VAL A 25 -5.39 -8.61 6.08
N THR A 26 -5.75 -9.43 7.08
CA THR A 26 -4.90 -9.72 8.26
C THR A 26 -3.53 -10.25 7.87
N SER A 27 -3.39 -10.76 6.64
CA SER A 27 -2.13 -11.22 6.05
C SER A 27 -1.32 -10.13 5.34
N ALA A 28 -1.81 -8.89 5.20
CA ALA A 28 -1.09 -7.86 4.46
C ALA A 28 0.14 -7.33 5.21
N ILE A 29 1.26 -7.20 4.50
CA ILE A 29 2.49 -6.66 5.06
C ILE A 29 2.36 -5.14 5.17
N ARG A 30 2.57 -4.62 6.37
CA ARG A 30 2.53 -3.18 6.66
C ARG A 30 3.89 -2.55 6.37
N ILE A 31 3.91 -1.54 5.51
CA ILE A 31 5.10 -0.79 5.12
C ILE A 31 4.95 0.65 5.60
N GLY A 32 5.93 1.15 6.37
CA GLY A 32 5.91 2.50 6.92
C GLY A 32 5.26 2.58 8.31
N THR A 33 5.31 3.78 8.91
CA THR A 33 4.79 4.01 10.25
C THR A 33 3.35 4.50 10.18
N ALA A 34 2.44 3.81 10.87
CA ALA A 34 1.05 4.22 10.95
C ALA A 34 0.91 5.44 11.89
N TYR A 35 0.36 6.54 11.36
CA TYR A 35 -0.06 7.70 12.14
C TYR A 35 -1.49 8.08 11.79
N GLY A 36 -2.17 8.79 12.69
CA GLY A 36 -3.58 9.19 12.48
C GLY A 36 -3.80 10.08 11.25
N THR A 37 -2.74 10.72 10.73
CA THR A 37 -2.80 11.60 9.56
C THR A 37 -2.13 11.02 8.32
N THR A 38 -1.54 9.81 8.39
CA THR A 38 -0.95 9.17 7.20
C THR A 38 -2.02 8.51 6.35
N ASP A 39 -1.95 8.74 5.04
CA ASP A 39 -2.72 8.00 4.06
C ASP A 39 -2.31 6.52 4.04
N ARG A 40 -3.24 5.66 3.61
CA ARG A 40 -3.01 4.23 3.44
C ARG A 40 -3.35 3.81 2.02
N ILE A 41 -2.42 3.12 1.39
CA ILE A 41 -2.61 2.54 0.06
C ILE A 41 -2.55 1.02 0.21
N LEU A 42 -3.59 0.32 -0.23
CA LEU A 42 -3.59 -1.12 -0.38
C LEU A 42 -3.05 -1.48 -1.75
N ILE A 43 -1.95 -2.23 -1.78
CA ILE A 43 -1.34 -2.76 -3.00
C ILE A 43 -1.61 -4.27 -3.01
N LYS A 44 -2.53 -4.70 -3.87
CA LYS A 44 -2.80 -6.12 -4.09
C LYS A 44 -1.82 -6.65 -5.12
N THR A 45 -1.14 -7.74 -4.78
CA THR A 45 -0.24 -8.43 -5.72
C THR A 45 -0.59 -9.90 -5.84
N VAL A 46 -0.02 -10.58 -6.84
CA VAL A 46 -0.27 -12.02 -7.07
C VAL A 46 0.07 -12.89 -5.86
N LYS A 47 1.05 -12.48 -5.04
CA LYS A 47 1.58 -13.31 -3.94
C LYS A 47 1.20 -12.79 -2.57
N GLN A 48 1.23 -11.47 -2.38
CA GLN A 48 1.16 -10.87 -1.06
C GLN A 48 0.58 -9.45 -1.15
N ASN A 49 -0.39 -9.15 -0.30
CA ASN A 49 -0.93 -7.80 -0.22
C ASN A 49 -0.08 -6.93 0.70
N TYR A 50 -0.02 -5.64 0.41
CA TYR A 50 0.74 -4.67 1.20
C TYR A 50 -0.15 -3.49 1.57
N VAL A 51 0.02 -2.97 2.79
CA VAL A 51 -0.56 -1.69 3.20
C VAL A 51 0.59 -0.72 3.40
N LEU A 52 0.65 0.30 2.56
CA LEU A 52 1.65 1.36 2.63
C LEU A 52 1.09 2.57 3.38
N PHE A 53 1.74 2.93 4.48
CA PHE A 53 1.50 4.18 5.21
C PHE A 53 2.39 5.28 4.64
N THR A 54 1.78 6.36 4.13
CA THR A 54 2.50 7.44 3.45
C THR A 54 1.83 8.79 3.68
N THR A 55 2.58 9.88 3.55
CA THR A 55 2.05 11.26 3.53
C THR A 55 2.02 11.85 2.11
N ASN A 56 2.44 11.07 1.11
CA ASN A 56 2.51 11.51 -0.28
C ASN A 56 1.85 10.49 -1.22
N LYS A 57 0.59 10.13 -0.94
CA LYS A 57 -0.12 9.11 -1.73
C LYS A 57 -0.20 9.48 -3.20
N VAL A 58 -0.41 10.76 -3.50
CA VAL A 58 -0.63 11.26 -4.87
C VAL A 58 0.58 10.96 -5.75
N SER A 59 1.79 11.24 -5.25
CA SER A 59 3.01 10.98 -6.03
C SER A 59 3.23 9.48 -6.27
N ILE A 60 2.92 8.64 -5.28
CA ILE A 60 3.06 7.18 -5.40
C ILE A 60 2.05 6.61 -6.38
N LEU A 61 0.78 7.02 -6.30
CA LEU A 61 -0.26 6.61 -7.24
C LEU A 61 0.08 7.05 -8.67
N ASN A 62 0.61 8.27 -8.86
CA ASN A 62 1.05 8.73 -10.17
C ASN A 62 2.22 7.90 -10.70
N ALA A 63 3.16 7.51 -9.85
CA ALA A 63 4.30 6.68 -10.25
C ALA A 63 3.91 5.24 -10.64
N ILE A 64 2.86 4.70 -10.04
CA ILE A 64 2.34 3.37 -10.38
C ILE A 64 1.54 3.38 -11.69
N ASN A 65 0.85 4.49 -11.98
CA ASN A 65 -0.02 4.64 -13.16
C ASN A 65 0.67 5.26 -14.39
N ALA A 66 1.97 5.58 -14.31
CA ALA A 66 2.76 6.15 -15.40
C ALA A 66 3.23 5.07 -16.40
#